data_AF-A0A7Y0GDY9-F1
#
_entry.id   AF-A0A7Y0GDY9-F1
#
_cell.length_a   1.000
_cell.length_b   1.000
_cell.length_c   1.000
_cell.angle_alpha   90.00
_cell.angle_beta   90.00
_cell.angle_gamma   90.00
#
_symmetry.space_group_name_H-M   'P 1'
#
loop_
_entity.id
_entity.type
_entity.pdbx_description
1 polymer ?
#
loop_
_entity_poly.entity_id
_entity_poly.type
_entity_poly.pdbx_seq_one_letter_code
_entity_poly.pdbx_strand_id
1 'polypeptide(L)'
;MNKSLVLAAIVAAVALAACGKKEEAAAPAPVVVTPAPVVVAPAPEASAAAGSASDAAGSASAAGAAAGAATSAADAAAQAASAAQDAMKK
;
A
#
# COMPACT_ATOMS: atom_id res chain seq x y z
N MET A 1 -22.89 -22.69 -5.83
CA MET A 1 -22.72 -21.51 -4.97
C MET A 1 -21.30 -21.34 -4.39
N ASN A 2 -20.33 -22.20 -4.73
CA ASN A 2 -19.08 -22.29 -3.96
C ASN A 2 -17.93 -21.53 -4.63
N LYS A 3 -18.11 -21.16 -5.90
CA LYS A 3 -17.10 -20.54 -6.75
C LYS A 3 -17.01 -19.02 -6.51
N SER A 4 -18.14 -18.38 -6.19
CA SER A 4 -18.20 -16.96 -5.81
C SER A 4 -17.58 -16.69 -4.44
N LEU A 5 -17.71 -17.62 -3.50
CA LEU A 5 -17.07 -17.51 -2.18
C LEU A 5 -15.54 -17.59 -2.28
N VAL A 6 -15.02 -18.49 -3.12
CA VAL A 6 -13.57 -18.62 -3.33
C VAL A 6 -13.00 -17.36 -3.97
N LEU A 7 -13.68 -16.78 -4.96
CA LEU A 7 -13.26 -15.51 -5.56
C LEU A 7 -13.31 -14.35 -4.56
N ALA A 8 -14.37 -14.24 -3.76
CA ALA A 8 -14.51 -13.20 -2.74
C ALA A 8 -13.41 -13.32 -1.66
N ALA A 9 -13.09 -14.53 -1.23
CA ALA A 9 -12.05 -14.79 -0.24
C ALA A 9 -10.65 -14.38 -0.74
N ILE A 10 -10.34 -14.65 -2.00
CA ILE A 10 -9.04 -14.28 -2.60
C ILE A 10 -8.91 -12.75 -2.69
N VAL A 11 -9.96 -12.04 -3.11
CA VAL A 11 -9.96 -10.57 -3.18
C VAL A 11 -9.80 -9.94 -1.80
N ALA A 12 -10.49 -10.47 -0.79
CA ALA A 12 -10.38 -9.99 0.59
C ALA A 12 -8.98 -10.20 1.19
N ALA A 13 -8.34 -11.34 0.89
CA ALA A 13 -6.99 -11.63 1.35
C ALA A 13 -5.95 -10.65 0.78
N VAL A 14 -6.09 -10.25 -0.48
CA VAL A 14 -5.21 -9.26 -1.13
C VAL A 14 -5.37 -7.86 -0.53
N ALA A 15 -6.60 -7.46 -0.19
CA ALA A 15 -6.87 -6.17 0.44
C ALA A 15 -6.29 -6.09 1.87
N LEU A 16 -6.40 -7.16 2.66
CA LEU A 16 -5.88 -7.19 4.03
C LEU A 16 -4.34 -7.17 4.05
N ALA A 17 -3.69 -7.84 3.09
CA ALA A 17 -2.25 -7.76 2.92
C ALA A 17 -1.75 -6.34 2.57
N ALA A 18 -2.59 -5.51 1.95
CA ALA A 18 -2.28 -4.13 1.61
C ALA A 18 -2.53 -3.14 2.77
N CYS A 19 -3.45 -3.43 3.69
CA CYS A 19 -3.83 -2.50 4.78
C CYS A 19 -3.14 -2.78 6.14
N GLY A 20 -2.50 -3.92 6.35
CA GLY A 20 -2.01 -4.35 7.68
C GLY A 20 -0.68 -3.75 8.19
N LYS A 21 -0.24 -2.56 7.76
CA LYS A 21 1.13 -2.06 8.09
C LYS A 21 1.24 -0.63 8.61
N LYS A 22 0.19 -0.01 9.12
CA LYS A 22 0.32 1.30 9.78
C LYS A 22 -0.87 1.57 10.68
N GLU A 23 -0.60 1.80 11.96
CA GLU A 23 -1.33 2.69 12.90
C GLU A 23 -1.41 2.07 14.31
N GLU A 24 -0.46 2.44 15.18
CA GLU A 24 -0.71 2.47 16.62
C GLU A 24 -0.22 3.83 17.16
N ALA A 25 -1.18 4.57 17.71
CA ALA A 25 -1.11 5.97 18.08
C ALA A 25 -0.41 6.17 19.42
N ALA A 26 0.52 7.13 19.49
CA ALA A 26 1.08 7.61 20.75
C ALA A 26 0.23 8.78 21.30
N ALA A 27 -0.42 8.56 22.44
CA ALA A 27 -1.12 9.59 23.20
C ALA A 27 -0.13 10.49 23.99
N PRO A 28 -0.40 11.81 24.17
CA PRO A 28 0.51 12.70 24.88
C PRO A 28 0.27 12.69 26.41
N ALA A 29 1.35 12.52 27.18
CA ALA A 29 1.38 12.68 28.64
C ALA A 29 1.97 14.06 29.04
N PRO A 30 1.62 14.63 30.21
CA PRO A 30 1.88 16.03 30.54
C PRO A 30 3.34 16.34 30.92
N VAL A 31 3.78 17.55 30.55
CA VAL A 31 5.16 18.08 30.65
C VAL A 31 5.42 18.78 32.00
N VAL A 32 6.53 18.42 32.65
CA VAL A 32 7.12 19.12 33.80
C VAL A 32 8.22 20.07 33.29
N VAL A 33 8.24 21.32 33.76
CA VAL A 33 9.14 22.37 33.25
C VAL A 33 10.34 22.58 34.19
N THR A 34 11.53 22.25 33.70
CA THR A 34 12.83 22.64 34.25
C THR A 34 13.58 23.51 33.22
N PRO A 35 14.35 24.55 33.62
CA PRO A 35 15.06 25.40 32.67
C PRO A 35 16.16 24.61 31.94
N ALA A 36 16.07 24.56 30.60
CA ALA A 36 16.91 23.72 29.75
C ALA A 36 18.26 24.39 29.39
N PRO A 37 19.35 23.62 29.30
CA PRO A 37 20.61 24.12 28.75
C PRO A 37 20.44 24.56 27.28
N VAL A 38 21.11 25.65 26.89
CA VAL A 38 21.09 26.14 25.50
C VAL A 38 21.92 25.18 24.64
N VAL A 39 21.23 24.34 23.88
CA VAL A 39 21.82 23.44 22.89
C VAL A 39 21.81 24.14 21.54
N VAL A 40 22.98 24.32 20.93
CA VAL A 40 23.07 24.70 19.51
C VAL A 40 22.75 23.44 18.70
N ALA A 41 21.58 23.43 18.08
CA ALA A 41 21.15 22.32 17.23
C ALA A 41 22.00 22.28 15.94
N PRO A 42 22.52 21.11 15.54
CA PRO A 42 23.15 20.97 14.23
C PRO A 42 22.14 21.30 13.12
N ALA A 43 22.61 21.97 12.07
CA ALA A 43 21.80 22.26 10.89
C ALA A 43 21.18 20.98 10.31
N PRO A 44 19.95 21.01 9.78
CA PRO A 44 19.29 19.81 9.26
C PRO A 44 20.14 19.20 8.13
N GLU A 45 20.45 17.91 8.26
CA GLU A 45 21.21 17.17 7.26
C GLU A 45 20.39 17.05 5.96
N ALA A 46 20.75 17.83 4.95
CA ALA A 46 20.13 17.79 3.61
C ALA A 46 20.17 16.39 2.97
N SER A 47 21.15 15.56 3.36
CA SER A 47 21.28 14.16 2.92
C SER A 47 20.07 13.30 3.30
N ALA A 48 19.51 13.51 4.50
CA ALA A 48 18.34 12.75 4.98
C ALA A 48 17.07 13.08 4.18
N ALA A 49 16.92 14.35 3.77
CA ALA A 49 15.81 14.78 2.92
C ALA A 49 15.90 14.20 1.50
N ALA A 50 17.10 14.11 0.94
CA ALA A 50 17.33 13.52 -0.38
C ALA A 50 17.04 12.01 -0.40
N GLY A 51 17.45 11.27 0.64
CA GLY A 51 17.12 9.85 0.79
C GLY A 51 15.61 9.60 0.84
N SER A 52 14.91 10.37 1.69
CA SER A 52 13.44 10.27 1.83
C SER A 52 12.69 10.52 0.52
N ALA A 53 13.16 11.47 -0.30
CA ALA A 53 12.57 11.75 -1.61
C ALA A 53 12.80 10.60 -2.61
N SER A 54 13.98 9.98 -2.58
CA SER A 54 14.30 8.81 -3.43
C SER A 54 13.44 7.60 -3.07
N ASP A 55 13.24 7.33 -1.78
CA ASP A 55 12.40 6.23 -1.30
C ASP A 55 10.92 6.42 -1.67
N ALA A 56 10.43 7.66 -1.58
CA ALA A 56 9.08 8.01 -2.00
C ALA A 56 8.89 7.81 -3.51
N ALA A 57 9.87 8.23 -4.34
CA ALA A 57 9.84 8.01 -5.79
C ALA A 57 9.88 6.52 -6.16
N GLY A 58 10.72 5.73 -5.47
CA GLY A 58 10.77 4.27 -5.63
C GLY A 58 9.44 3.60 -5.29
N SER A 59 8.81 4.01 -4.19
CA SER A 59 7.50 3.50 -3.76
C SER A 59 6.39 3.85 -4.76
N ALA A 60 6.38 5.06 -5.31
CA ALA A 60 5.41 5.48 -6.33
C ALA A 60 5.57 4.67 -7.63
N SER A 61 6.80 4.41 -8.06
CA SER A 61 7.10 3.57 -9.23
C SER A 61 6.60 2.13 -9.03
N ALA A 62 6.88 1.54 -7.87
CA ALA A 62 6.40 0.20 -7.52
C ALA A 62 4.86 0.14 -7.49
N ALA A 63 4.20 1.17 -6.95
CA ALA A 63 2.74 1.26 -6.96
C ALA A 63 2.17 1.35 -8.38
N GLY A 64 2.79 2.13 -9.27
CA GLY A 64 2.40 2.21 -10.69
C GLY A 64 2.56 0.88 -11.42
N ALA A 65 3.66 0.16 -11.20
CA ALA A 65 3.87 -1.17 -11.75
C ALA A 65 2.82 -2.18 -11.25
N ALA A 66 2.48 -2.13 -9.95
CA ALA A 66 1.44 -2.98 -9.37
C ALA A 66 0.05 -2.66 -9.96
N ALA A 67 -0.28 -1.39 -10.18
CA ALA A 67 -1.53 -1.00 -10.84
C ALA A 67 -1.61 -1.50 -12.29
N GLY A 68 -0.51 -1.42 -13.04
CA GLY A 68 -0.43 -1.97 -14.41
C GLY A 68 -0.58 -3.50 -14.45
N ALA A 69 0.03 -4.20 -13.50
CA ALA A 69 -0.16 -5.65 -13.37
C ALA A 69 -1.62 -6.00 -13.02
N ALA A 70 -2.26 -5.22 -12.13
CA ALA A 70 -3.65 -5.40 -11.75
C ALA A 70 -4.61 -5.20 -12.93
N THR A 71 -4.41 -4.17 -13.76
CA THR A 71 -5.26 -3.98 -14.95
C THR A 71 -5.10 -5.14 -15.93
N SER A 72 -3.86 -5.58 -16.18
CA SER A 72 -3.59 -6.70 -17.08
C SER A 72 -4.25 -8.00 -16.60
N ALA A 73 -4.26 -8.24 -15.29
CA ALA A 73 -4.94 -9.37 -14.69
C ALA A 73 -6.48 -9.26 -14.81
N ALA A 74 -7.03 -8.06 -14.66
CA ALA A 74 -8.47 -7.81 -14.84
C ALA A 74 -8.92 -8.05 -16.29
N ASP A 75 -8.14 -7.56 -17.27
CA ASP A 75 -8.41 -7.78 -18.69
C ASP A 75 -8.35 -9.28 -19.05
N ALA A 76 -7.34 -10.00 -18.56
CA ALA A 76 -7.23 -11.45 -18.74
C ALA A 76 -8.43 -12.20 -18.11
N ALA A 77 -8.90 -11.77 -16.94
CA ALA A 77 -10.07 -12.34 -16.29
C ALA A 77 -11.36 -12.08 -17.09
N ALA A 78 -11.52 -10.88 -17.65
CA ALA A 78 -12.68 -10.53 -18.49
C ALA A 78 -12.71 -11.36 -19.79
N GLN A 79 -11.55 -11.58 -20.40
CA GLN A 79 -11.40 -12.45 -21.58
C GLN A 79 -11.78 -13.90 -21.24
N ALA A 80 -11.27 -14.43 -20.12
CA ALA A 80 -11.58 -15.78 -19.66
C ALA A 80 -13.08 -15.96 -19.35
N ALA A 81 -13.71 -14.95 -18.73
CA ALA A 81 -15.14 -14.95 -18.47
C ALA A 81 -15.96 -14.99 -19.76
N SER A 82 -15.58 -14.20 -20.77
CA SER A 82 -16.25 -14.18 -22.08
C SER A 82 -16.13 -15.53 -22.78
N ALA A 83 -14.94 -16.12 -22.81
CA ALA A 83 -14.73 -17.46 -23.38
C ALA A 83 -15.55 -18.54 -22.67
N ALA A 84 -15.69 -18.46 -21.34
CA ALA A 84 -16.53 -19.38 -20.57
C ALA A 84 -18.02 -19.21 -20.90
N GLN A 85 -18.50 -17.97 -21.08
CA GLN A 85 -19.88 -17.69 -21.49
C GLN A 85 -20.18 -18.27 -22.87
N ASP A 86 -19.25 -18.17 -23.82
CA ASP A 86 -19.44 -18.70 -25.17
C ASP A 86 -19.41 -20.23 -25.21
N ALA A 87 -18.58 -20.86 -24.39
CA ALA A 87 -18.58 -22.31 -24.23
C ALA A 87 -19.88 -22.86 -23.61
N MET A 88 -20.59 -22.08 -22.80
CA MET A 88 -21.87 -22.49 -22.18
C MET A 88 -23.08 -22.34 -23.11
N LYS A 89 -22.95 -21.56 -24.19
CA LYS A 89 -24.03 -21.34 -25.18
C LYS A 89 -23.95 -22.30 -26.37
N LYS A 90 -22.88 -23.09 -26.47
CA LYS A 90 -22.63 -24.09 -27.52
C LYS A 90 -22.97 -25.48 -26.99
#